data_AF-A0A536YLG6-F1
#
_entry.id   AF-A0A536YLG6-F1
#
_cell.length_a   1.000
_cell.length_b   1.000
_cell.length_c   1.000
_cell.angle_alpha   90.00
_cell.angle_beta   90.00
_cell.angle_gamma   90.00
#
_symmetry.space_group_name_H-M   'P 1'
#
loop_
_entity.id
_entity.type
_entity.pdbx_description
1 polymer ?
#
loop_
_entity_poly.entity_id
_entity_poly.type
_entity_poly.pdbx_seq_one_letter_code
_entity_poly.pdbx_strand_id
1 'polypeptide(L)' 'AKRVSGVRLLDGRFMVINQAMALPKGRPAGARYLATFVEEMKASGFVAGALARHGIAGTTVAPAAGRT' A
#
# COMPACT_ATOMS: atom_id res chain seq x y z
N ALA A 1 -14.40 11.53 2.40
CA ALA A 1 -14.50 11.27 3.85
C ALA A 1 -15.87 11.70 4.35
N LYS A 2 -16.44 10.97 5.32
CA LYS A 2 -17.72 11.36 5.93
C LYS A 2 -17.50 12.65 6.74
N ARG A 3 -18.31 13.69 6.50
CA ARG A 3 -18.25 14.93 7.27
C ARG A 3 -18.76 14.65 8.69
N VAL A 4 -18.02 15.09 9.70
CA VAL A 4 -18.40 15.02 11.12
C VAL A 4 -18.65 16.46 11.59
N SER A 5 -19.73 16.70 12.33
CA SER A 5 -20.06 18.06 12.78
C SER A 5 -18.98 18.60 13.73
N GLY A 6 -18.75 19.91 13.70
CA GLY A 6 -17.76 20.58 14.55
C GLY A 6 -16.29 20.41 14.10
N VAL A 7 -16.01 19.62 13.05
CA VAL A 7 -14.66 19.45 12.50
C VAL A 7 -14.66 19.55 10.98
N ARG A 8 -13.51 19.94 10.41
CA ARG A 8 -13.28 19.90 8.96
C ARG A 8 -11.99 19.16 8.67
N LEU A 9 -12.02 18.31 7.65
CA LEU A 9 -10.79 17.73 7.10
C LEU A 9 -10.09 18.82 6.28
N LEU A 10 -8.80 19.01 6.53
CA LEU A 10 -7.96 19.87 5.71
C LEU A 10 -7.52 19.10 4.46
N ASP A 11 -7.38 19.81 3.35
CA ASP A 11 -6.84 19.20 2.14
C ASP A 11 -5.39 18.75 2.34
N GLY A 12 -5.01 17.72 1.61
CA GLY A 12 -3.68 17.14 1.69
C GLY A 12 -3.48 16.22 2.89
N ARG A 13 -2.21 16.11 3.32
CA ARG A 13 -1.76 15.24 4.40
C ARG A 13 -0.46 15.80 4.96
N PHE A 14 -0.32 15.82 6.29
CA PHE A 14 0.93 16.21 6.93
C PHE A 14 1.97 15.07 6.96
N MET A 15 1.52 13.82 6.80
CA MET A 15 2.38 12.62 6.83
C MET A 15 1.79 11.50 5.95
N VAL A 16 2.67 10.61 5.48
CA VAL A 16 2.32 9.36 4.78
C VAL A 16 3.02 8.20 5.48
N ILE A 17 2.27 7.17 5.86
CA ILE A 17 2.81 5.93 6.41
C ILE A 17 2.69 4.84 5.34
N ASN A 18 3.81 4.52 4.70
CA ASN A 18 3.86 3.43 3.73
C ASN A 18 3.78 2.08 4.43
N GLN A 19 3.10 1.12 3.81
CA GLN A 19 3.05 -0.26 4.26
C GLN A 19 4.07 -1.09 3.47
N ALA A 20 4.73 -2.04 4.14
CA ALA A 20 5.76 -2.89 3.55
C ALA A 20 5.72 -4.29 4.14
N MET A 21 6.22 -5.28 3.38
CA MET A 21 6.51 -6.60 3.91
C MET A 21 7.91 -6.60 4.53
N ALA A 22 8.03 -7.10 5.76
CA ALA A 22 9.29 -7.18 6.49
C ALA A 22 9.77 -8.62 6.62
N LEU A 23 11.09 -8.79 6.75
CA LEU A 23 11.71 -10.07 7.06
C LEU A 23 12.94 -9.85 7.96
N PRO A 24 13.42 -10.87 8.69
CA PRO A 24 14.64 -10.73 9.47
C PRO A 24 15.88 -10.48 8.59
N LYS A 25 16.88 -9.78 9.15
CA LYS A 25 18.16 -9.53 8.47
C LYS A 25 18.88 -10.83 8.12
N GLY A 26 19.76 -10.78 7.11
CA GLY A 26 20.59 -11.92 6.68
C GLY A 26 19.88 -12.93 5.77
N ARG A 27 18.71 -12.58 5.20
CA ARG A 27 17.92 -13.47 4.34
C ARG A 27 17.72 -12.89 2.92
N PRO A 28 18.79 -12.80 2.10
CA PRO A 28 18.73 -12.16 0.79
C PRO A 28 17.79 -12.85 -0.20
N ALA A 29 17.67 -14.19 -0.14
CA ALA A 29 16.71 -14.92 -0.96
C ALA A 29 15.26 -14.59 -0.62
N GLY A 30 14.95 -14.50 0.68
CA GLY A 30 13.62 -14.09 1.16
C GLY A 30 13.29 -12.64 0.78
N ALA A 31 14.28 -11.74 0.85
CA ALA A 31 14.11 -10.35 0.41
C ALA A 31 13.76 -10.26 -1.08
N ARG A 32 14.45 -10.99 -1.95
CA ARG A 32 14.13 -11.05 -3.38
C ARG A 32 12.75 -11.63 -3.64
N TYR A 33 12.41 -12.72 -2.96
CA TYR A 33 11.08 -13.32 -3.09
C TYR A 33 9.97 -12.33 -2.70
N LEU A 34 10.08 -11.68 -1.54
CA LEU A 34 9.08 -10.72 -1.08
C LEU A 34 8.96 -9.51 -2.03
N ALA A 35 10.09 -9.03 -2.58
CA ALA A 35 10.07 -7.96 -3.56
C ALA A 35 9.25 -8.38 -4.81
N THR A 36 9.59 -9.52 -5.42
CA THR A 36 8.84 -10.04 -6.58
C THR A 36 7.37 -10.24 -6.26
N PHE A 37 7.06 -10.88 -5.14
CA PHE A 37 5.68 -11.13 -4.70
C PHE A 37 4.88 -9.83 -4.56
N VAL A 38 5.43 -8.81 -3.90
CA VAL A 38 4.75 -7.51 -3.74
C VAL A 38 4.50 -6.84 -5.09
N GLU A 39 5.45 -6.91 -6.01
CA GLU A 39 5.26 -6.36 -7.36
C GLU A 39 4.14 -7.08 -8.12
N GLU A 40 4.10 -8.41 -8.07
CA GLU A 40 3.03 -9.21 -8.67
C GLU A 40 1.66 -8.91 -8.06
N MET A 41 1.56 -8.76 -6.74
CA MET A 41 0.29 -8.46 -6.06
C MET A 41 -0.22 -7.05 -6.36
N LYS A 42 0.68 -6.08 -6.58
CA LYS A 42 0.30 -4.75 -7.06
C LYS A 42 -0.16 -4.80 -8.52
N ALA A 43 0.63 -5.43 -9.39
CA ALA A 43 0.38 -5.47 -10.84
C ALA A 43 -0.86 -6.28 -11.22
N SER A 44 -1.14 -7.38 -10.51
CA SER A 44 -2.33 -8.22 -10.73
C SER A 44 -3.64 -7.57 -10.30
N GLY A 45 -3.59 -6.44 -9.59
CA GLY A 45 -4.78 -5.81 -9.00
C GLY A 45 -5.27 -6.51 -7.73
N PHE A 46 -4.57 -7.55 -7.23
CA PHE A 46 -4.94 -8.24 -6.00
C PHE A 46 -5.06 -7.27 -4.81
N VAL A 47 -4.06 -6.41 -4.61
CA VAL A 47 -4.08 -5.44 -3.50
C VAL A 47 -5.23 -4.44 -3.67
N ALA A 48 -5.44 -3.93 -4.88
CA ALA A 48 -6.54 -2.99 -5.17
C ALA A 48 -7.91 -3.63 -4.89
N GLY A 49 -8.11 -4.88 -5.32
CA GLY A 49 -9.32 -5.64 -5.07
C GLY A 49 -9.56 -5.92 -3.58
N ALA A 50 -8.50 -6.24 -2.82
CA ALA A 50 -8.60 -6.43 -1.38
C ALA A 50 -9.02 -5.13 -0.67
N LEU A 51 -8.40 -3.99 -1.00
CA LEU A 51 -8.75 -2.69 -0.44
C LEU A 51 -10.22 -2.35 -0.69
N ALA A 52 -10.70 -2.56 -1.93
CA ALA A 52 -12.09 -2.33 -2.30
C ALA A 52 -13.05 -3.25 -1.52
N ARG A 53 -12.76 -4.55 -1.47
CA ARG A 53 -13.58 -5.56 -0.76
C ARG A 53 -13.72 -5.25 0.73
N HIS A 54 -12.67 -4.70 1.35
CA HIS A 54 -12.67 -4.36 2.77
C HIS A 54 -13.10 -2.91 3.05
N GLY A 55 -13.53 -2.16 2.03
CA GLY A 55 -14.01 -0.78 2.19
C GLY A 55 -12.94 0.18 2.70
N ILE A 56 -11.65 -0.11 2.47
CA ILE A 56 -10.56 0.75 2.91
C ILE A 56 -10.53 1.99 2.00
N ALA A 57 -10.86 3.15 2.58
CA ALA A 57 -10.79 4.44 1.92
C ALA A 57 -9.57 5.25 2.38
N GLY A 58 -9.07 6.15 1.53
CA GLY A 58 -7.96 7.05 1.88
C GLY A 58 -6.56 6.45 1.77
N THR A 59 -6.42 5.28 1.17
CA THR A 59 -5.13 4.68 0.80
C THR A 59 -5.06 4.43 -0.71
N THR A 60 -3.85 4.29 -1.23
CA THR A 60 -3.58 4.00 -2.64
C THR A 60 -2.60 2.84 -2.74
N VAL A 61 -2.76 2.01 -3.78
CA VAL A 61 -1.74 1.02 -4.11
C VAL A 61 -0.55 1.74 -4.71
N ALA A 62 0.66 1.44 -4.22
CA ALA A 62 1.88 1.95 -4.82
C ALA A 62 1.97 1.50 -6.30
N PRO A 63 2.57 2.30 -7.19
CA PRO A 63 2.84 1.84 -8.54
C PRO A 63 3.65 0.54 -8.51
N ALA A 64 3.37 -0.37 -9.45
CA ALA A 64 4.32 -1.45 -9.72
C ALA A 64 5.64 -0.81 -10.16
N ALA A 65 6.77 -1.33 -9.69
CA ALA A 65 8.08 -0.84 -10.07
C ALA A 65 8.19 -0.90 -11.60
N GLY A 66 8.37 0.26 -12.22
CA GLY A 66 8.66 0.33 -13.65
C GLY A 66 9.91 -0.50 -13.93
N ARG A 67 9.85 -1.33 -14.98
CA ARG A 67 10.98 -2.14 -15.44
C ARG A 67 12.11 -1.19 -15.85
N THR A 68 13.08 -0.96 -14.96
CA THR A 68 14.37 -0.32 -15.30
C THR A 68 15.30 -1.34 -15.93
#